data_AF-A0AAF0EJA5-F1
#
_entry.id   AF-A0AAF0EJA5-F1
#
_cell.length_a   1.000
_cell.length_b   1.000
_cell.length_c   1.000
_cell.angle_alpha   90.00
_cell.angle_beta   90.00
_cell.angle_gamma   90.00
#
_symmetry.space_group_name_H-M   'P 1'
#
loop_
_entity.id
_entity.type
_entity.pdbx_description
1 polymer ?
#
loop_
_entity_poly.entity_id
_entity_poly.type
_entity_poly.pdbx_seq_one_letter_code
_entity_poly.pdbx_strand_id
1 'polypeptide(L)'
;MPHPLGTAQGVPVTLVGVDEARATPICLDRDVPTRPYASPPGPLRVRPACHGHDPYQEAVLREALACLQAYQDAHPDWWAIQAANSCRVPSTAPTGRALVACVEAAEREPGASRWAHALHTNESEAPIRVVGEDRTYVLPARSAFLLTDLLPWPPRVPYGWDSVCALVHAYNGASVVMVDPPWPNQSARRVHSRSAHGYRTVEDVYEMWRVRPAIEALLGPDTLLAVWVTNAPRIQRFVVEKLMPALGLVHQATWAWLKVTAPEPGTRPEPVVPLDGDAGFRRAYELVLLGARTPQAVTPRHILVSVPLAHSAKPYLGGVLGRRGVMVELFARHVSQGSPMHISVGNEAVLGNEVREVGM
;
A
#
# COMPACT_ATOMS: atom_id res chain seq x y z
N MET A 1 10.69 12.81 3.41
CA MET A 1 11.75 11.91 2.87
C MET A 1 11.99 10.82 3.90
N PRO A 2 12.29 9.59 3.50
CA PRO A 2 12.53 8.52 4.46
C PRO A 2 13.75 8.78 5.33
N HIS A 3 13.71 8.35 6.59
CA HIS A 3 14.76 8.60 7.57
C HIS A 3 15.46 7.28 7.95
N PRO A 4 16.73 7.07 7.58
CA PRO A 4 17.49 5.92 8.03
C PRO A 4 17.65 5.94 9.56
N LEU A 5 17.34 4.82 10.23
CA LEU A 5 17.42 4.69 11.69
C LEU A 5 18.65 3.89 12.15
N GLY A 6 19.37 3.26 11.22
CA GLY A 6 20.49 2.36 11.49
C GLY A 6 20.22 0.96 10.94
N THR A 7 20.72 -0.06 11.64
CA THR A 7 20.55 -1.47 11.27
C THR A 7 20.12 -2.30 12.46
N ALA A 8 19.27 -3.31 12.22
CA ALA A 8 18.88 -4.33 13.18
C ALA A 8 19.45 -5.70 12.74
N GLN A 9 20.42 -6.25 13.45
CA GLN A 9 21.17 -7.45 13.04
C GLN A 9 21.68 -7.39 11.59
N GLY A 10 22.21 -6.23 11.19
CA GLY A 10 22.69 -5.98 9.83
C GLY A 10 21.59 -5.70 8.79
N VAL A 11 20.32 -5.66 9.17
CA VAL A 11 19.21 -5.28 8.29
C VAL A 11 18.96 -3.77 8.39
N PRO A 12 19.01 -3.00 7.29
CA PRO A 12 18.67 -1.58 7.32
C PRO A 12 17.27 -1.30 7.85
N VAL A 13 17.14 -0.27 8.67
CA VAL A 13 15.86 0.20 9.24
C VAL A 13 15.61 1.63 8.77
N THR A 14 14.41 1.90 8.28
CA THR A 14 14.02 3.22 7.78
C THR A 14 12.63 3.60 8.26
N LEU A 15 12.52 4.79 8.85
CA LEU A 15 11.26 5.41 9.21
C LEU A 15 10.68 6.12 7.98
N VAL A 16 9.44 5.77 7.64
CA VAL A 16 8.68 6.38 6.54
C VAL A 16 7.62 7.29 7.13
N GLY A 17 7.59 8.55 6.70
CA GLY A 17 6.59 9.52 7.14
C GLY A 17 5.19 9.13 6.68
N VAL A 18 4.18 9.40 7.50
CA VAL A 18 2.78 9.14 7.15
C VAL A 18 2.29 10.07 6.05
N ASP A 19 2.90 11.24 5.93
CA ASP A 19 2.64 12.27 4.91
C ASP A 19 3.48 12.12 3.64
N GLU A 20 4.37 11.13 3.59
CA GLU A 20 5.29 10.99 2.46
C GLU A 20 4.52 10.78 1.14
N ALA A 21 4.76 11.70 0.20
CA ALA A 21 4.12 11.75 -1.10
C ALA A 21 2.58 11.82 -1.07
N ARG A 22 1.96 12.25 0.03
CA ARG A 22 0.49 12.41 0.12
C ARG A 22 0.10 13.89 0.08
N ALA A 23 -1.11 14.17 -0.40
CA ALA A 23 -1.71 15.48 -0.23
C ALA A 23 -2.04 15.71 1.27
N THR A 24 -1.87 16.95 1.74
CA THR A 24 -2.19 17.36 3.10
C THR A 24 -3.39 18.33 3.13
N PRO A 25 -4.25 18.28 4.16
CA PRO A 25 -4.23 17.31 5.26
C PRO A 25 -4.70 15.91 4.82
N ILE A 26 -4.15 14.87 5.45
CA ILE A 26 -4.54 13.48 5.24
C ILE A 26 -5.83 13.23 6.02
N CYS A 27 -6.92 12.96 5.31
CA CYS A 27 -8.21 12.66 5.93
C CYS A 27 -8.25 11.20 6.42
N LEU A 28 -8.48 11.00 7.72
CA LEU A 28 -8.55 9.69 8.36
C LEU A 28 -9.98 9.38 8.80
N ASP A 29 -10.46 8.18 8.45
CA ASP A 29 -11.79 7.67 8.84
C ASP A 29 -11.83 7.18 10.30
N ARG A 30 -10.65 6.95 10.89
CA ARG A 30 -10.48 6.35 12.21
C ARG A 30 -9.27 6.93 12.90
N ASP A 31 -9.29 6.83 14.22
CA ASP A 31 -8.13 7.16 15.05
C ASP A 31 -6.98 6.19 14.75
N VAL A 32 -5.78 6.75 14.66
CA VAL A 32 -4.54 5.96 14.57
C VAL A 32 -4.32 5.20 15.89
N PRO A 33 -3.73 4.01 15.85
CA PRO A 33 -3.52 3.23 17.06
C PRO A 33 -2.46 3.89 17.94
N THR A 34 -2.81 4.40 19.12
CA THR A 34 -1.84 4.89 20.12
C THR A 34 -1.38 3.79 21.09
N ARG A 35 -2.05 2.64 21.08
CA ARG A 35 -1.74 1.47 21.91
C ARG A 35 -1.83 0.18 21.09
N PRO A 36 -1.13 -0.89 21.49
CA PRO A 36 -1.25 -2.19 20.84
C PRO A 36 -2.70 -2.70 20.85
N TYR A 37 -3.08 -3.42 19.79
CA TYR A 37 -4.39 -4.03 19.72
C TYR A 37 -4.54 -5.13 20.80
N ALA A 38 -5.65 -5.10 21.51
CA ALA A 38 -5.98 -6.15 22.47
C ALA A 38 -6.12 -7.51 21.78
N SER A 39 -5.60 -8.56 22.43
CA SER A 39 -5.87 -9.94 22.02
C SER A 39 -7.37 -10.21 22.08
N PRO A 40 -7.95 -10.92 21.09
CA PRO A 40 -9.36 -11.28 21.16
C PRO A 40 -9.64 -12.11 22.43
N PRO A 41 -10.76 -11.87 23.14
CA PRO A 41 -11.15 -12.74 24.24
C PRO A 41 -11.45 -14.15 23.72
N GLY A 42 -10.75 -15.17 24.22
CA GLY A 42 -10.91 -16.57 23.84
C GLY A 42 -9.69 -17.43 24.19
N PRO A 43 -9.81 -18.77 24.10
CA PRO A 43 -8.68 -19.65 24.35
C PRO A 43 -7.54 -19.33 23.38
N LEU A 44 -6.33 -19.20 23.91
CA LEU A 44 -5.11 -19.02 23.14
C LEU A 44 -5.02 -20.14 22.10
N ARG A 45 -5.11 -19.78 20.82
CA ARG A 45 -4.90 -20.75 19.74
C ARG A 45 -3.41 -20.89 19.55
N VAL A 46 -2.85 -21.95 20.15
CA VAL A 46 -1.45 -22.36 19.95
C VAL A 46 -1.16 -22.40 18.46
N ARG A 47 -0.27 -21.50 18.02
CA ARG A 47 0.22 -21.56 16.64
C ARG A 47 0.86 -22.93 16.41
N PRO A 48 0.52 -23.65 15.32
CA PRO A 48 1.37 -24.73 14.86
C PRO A 48 2.77 -24.17 14.67
N ALA A 49 3.80 -24.89 15.12
CA ALA A 49 5.18 -24.51 14.89
C ALA A 49 5.34 -24.16 13.40
N CYS A 50 5.56 -22.88 13.12
CA CYS A 50 5.75 -22.43 11.75
C CYS A 50 7.14 -22.90 11.35
N HIS A 51 7.26 -24.08 10.77
CA HIS A 51 8.53 -24.68 10.33
C HIS A 51 9.16 -23.97 9.11
N GLY A 52 8.75 -22.73 8.82
CA GLY A 52 9.38 -21.87 7.82
C GLY A 52 10.27 -20.85 8.53
N HIS A 53 11.45 -20.60 7.97
CA HIS A 53 12.37 -19.58 8.46
C HIS A 53 11.75 -18.19 8.26
N ASP A 54 11.08 -17.65 9.28
CA ASP A 54 10.65 -16.25 9.31
C ASP A 54 11.91 -15.38 9.19
N PRO A 55 12.12 -14.66 8.07
CA PRO A 55 13.34 -13.88 7.89
C PRO A 55 13.40 -12.73 8.89
N TYR A 56 12.28 -12.26 9.44
CA TYR A 56 12.22 -11.16 10.41
C TYR A 56 11.83 -11.68 11.79
N GLN A 57 12.69 -12.54 12.33
CA GLN A 57 12.58 -13.07 13.68
C GLN A 57 12.40 -11.96 14.72
N GLU A 58 11.82 -12.33 15.86
CA GLU A 58 11.48 -11.42 16.94
C GLU A 58 12.67 -10.55 17.39
N ALA A 59 13.86 -11.13 17.55
CA ALA A 59 15.06 -10.40 17.95
C ALA A 59 15.41 -9.24 16.99
N VAL A 60 15.27 -9.46 15.68
CA VAL A 60 15.51 -8.42 14.66
C VAL A 60 14.49 -7.29 14.80
N LEU A 61 13.22 -7.63 15.03
CA LEU A 61 12.16 -6.63 15.19
C LEU A 61 12.32 -5.82 16.48
N ARG A 62 12.78 -6.44 17.57
CA ARG A 62 13.10 -5.74 18.82
C ARG A 62 14.24 -4.74 18.65
N GLU A 63 15.29 -5.12 17.93
CA GLU A 63 16.40 -4.21 17.64
C GLU A 63 15.95 -3.07 16.72
N ALA A 64 15.07 -3.32 15.74
CA ALA A 64 14.48 -2.27 14.93
C ALA A 64 13.63 -1.27 15.75
N LEU A 65 12.88 -1.77 16.75
CA LEU A 65 12.16 -0.91 17.71
C LEU A 65 13.12 -0.08 18.57
N ALA A 66 14.28 -0.63 18.95
CA ALA A 66 15.31 0.11 19.67
C ALA A 66 15.91 1.23 18.80
N CYS A 67 16.13 0.99 17.50
CA CYS A 67 16.53 2.05 16.55
C CYS A 67 15.48 3.18 16.48
N LEU A 68 14.19 2.83 16.41
CA LEU A 68 13.11 3.83 16.40
C LEU A 68 13.05 4.62 17.72
N GLN A 69 13.21 3.94 18.86
CA GLN A 69 13.24 4.61 20.16
C GLN A 69 14.36 5.64 20.24
N ALA A 70 15.58 5.25 19.85
CA ALA A 70 16.72 6.17 19.87
C ALA A 70 16.48 7.39 18.96
N TYR A 71 15.81 7.20 17.82
CA TYR A 71 15.41 8.29 16.95
C TYR A 71 14.39 9.22 17.60
N GLN A 72 13.37 8.68 18.27
CA GLN A 72 12.37 9.48 19.00
C GLN A 72 12.98 10.25 20.16
N ASP A 73 13.90 9.65 20.91
CA ASP A 73 14.60 10.32 22.01
C ASP A 73 15.40 11.54 21.51
N ALA A 74 15.95 11.45 20.29
CA ALA A 74 16.64 12.56 19.62
C ALA A 74 15.70 13.55 18.91
N HIS A 75 14.45 13.16 18.63
CA HIS A 75 13.47 13.94 17.87
C HIS A 75 12.08 13.87 18.52
N PRO A 76 11.91 14.44 19.73
CA PRO A 76 10.67 14.30 20.51
C PRO A 76 9.44 14.85 19.80
N ASP A 77 9.60 15.82 18.90
CA ASP A 77 8.50 16.48 18.18
C ASP A 77 8.13 15.79 16.85
N TRP A 78 8.84 14.73 16.44
CA TRP A 78 8.65 14.09 15.13
C TRP A 78 7.19 13.71 14.87
N TRP A 79 6.55 13.06 15.85
CA TRP A 79 5.16 12.64 15.69
C TRP A 79 4.19 13.80 15.72
N ALA A 80 4.43 14.83 16.53
CA ALA A 80 3.57 16.02 16.55
C ALA A 80 3.54 16.70 15.17
N ILE A 81 4.71 16.77 14.50
CA ILE A 81 4.82 17.29 13.12
C ILE A 81 4.03 16.41 12.14
N GLN A 82 4.18 15.08 12.22
CA GLN A 82 3.48 14.14 11.35
C GLN A 82 1.96 14.15 11.58
N ALA A 83 1.52 14.23 12.83
CA ALA A 83 0.12 14.26 13.22
C ALA A 83 -0.57 15.55 12.79
N ALA A 84 0.14 16.69 12.77
CA ALA A 84 -0.39 17.97 12.29
C ALA A 84 -0.83 17.92 10.81
N ASN A 85 -0.26 17.00 10.03
CA ASN A 85 -0.64 16.77 8.64
C ASN A 85 -1.83 15.81 8.47
N SER A 86 -2.42 15.32 9.56
CA SER A 86 -3.57 14.41 9.55
C SER A 86 -4.78 15.03 10.24
N CYS A 87 -5.98 14.77 9.72
CA CYS A 87 -7.23 15.18 10.34
C CYS A 87 -8.22 14.03 10.39
N ARG A 88 -8.91 13.90 11.52
CA ARG A 88 -10.01 12.95 11.67
C ARG A 88 -11.26 13.56 11.06
N VAL A 89 -11.84 12.88 10.07
CA VAL A 89 -13.08 13.34 9.44
C VAL A 89 -14.20 12.36 9.79
N PRO A 90 -15.32 12.82 10.39
CA PRO A 90 -16.46 11.96 10.65
C PRO A 90 -16.89 11.22 9.37
N SER A 91 -17.04 9.90 9.44
CA SER A 91 -17.45 9.08 8.30
C SER A 91 -18.83 9.51 7.80
N THR A 92 -18.90 10.38 6.79
CA THR A 92 -20.07 10.48 5.92
C THR A 92 -20.09 9.27 4.96
N ALA A 93 -21.24 8.98 4.34
CA ALA A 93 -21.49 7.74 3.58
C ALA A 93 -20.33 7.31 2.64
N PRO A 94 -20.05 6.00 2.51
CA PRO A 94 -18.77 5.48 2.02
C PRO A 94 -18.47 5.88 0.58
N THR A 95 -17.34 6.53 0.41
CA THR A 95 -16.84 7.06 -0.85
C THR A 95 -16.29 5.97 -1.77
N GLY A 96 -15.77 4.89 -1.19
CA GLY A 96 -15.38 3.70 -1.92
C GLY A 96 -16.53 3.06 -2.69
N ARG A 97 -17.76 3.04 -2.13
CA ARG A 97 -18.91 2.44 -2.83
C ARG A 97 -19.31 3.21 -4.09
N ALA A 98 -19.21 4.54 -4.08
CA ALA A 98 -19.52 5.36 -5.24
C ALA A 98 -18.50 5.13 -6.37
N LEU A 99 -17.20 5.11 -6.04
CA LEU A 99 -16.14 4.81 -6.99
C LEU A 99 -16.26 3.40 -7.58
N VAL A 100 -16.54 2.40 -6.75
CA VAL A 100 -16.76 1.02 -7.21
C VAL A 100 -18.00 0.94 -8.10
N ALA A 101 -19.11 1.58 -7.73
CA ALA A 101 -20.33 1.60 -8.55
C ALA A 101 -20.12 2.29 -9.91
N CYS A 102 -19.32 3.37 -9.93
CA CYS A 102 -18.89 4.08 -11.13
C CYS A 102 -18.11 3.13 -12.07
N VAL A 103 -17.15 2.38 -11.54
CA VAL A 103 -16.42 1.35 -12.32
C VAL A 103 -17.34 0.24 -12.78
N GLU A 104 -18.16 -0.34 -11.89
CA GLU A 104 -19.11 -1.41 -12.26
C GLU A 104 -20.12 -0.98 -13.33
N ALA A 105 -20.52 0.30 -13.34
CA ALA A 105 -21.38 0.86 -14.39
C ALA A 105 -20.64 0.92 -15.74
N ALA A 106 -19.41 1.45 -15.74
CA ALA A 106 -18.60 1.53 -16.96
C ALA A 106 -18.17 0.14 -17.49
N GLU A 107 -17.96 -0.85 -16.62
CA GLU A 107 -17.71 -2.24 -17.01
C GLU A 107 -18.91 -2.89 -17.71
N ARG A 108 -20.15 -2.52 -17.32
CA ARG A 108 -21.38 -2.99 -17.95
C ARG A 108 -21.68 -2.27 -19.26
N GLU A 109 -21.45 -0.98 -19.30
CA GLU A 109 -21.71 -0.12 -20.45
C GLU A 109 -20.55 0.89 -20.62
N PRO A 110 -19.61 0.63 -21.55
CA PRO A 110 -18.50 1.53 -21.81
C PRO A 110 -18.98 2.95 -22.12
N GLY A 111 -18.45 3.94 -21.39
CA GLY A 111 -18.88 5.34 -21.49
C GLY A 111 -19.98 5.77 -20.51
N ALA A 112 -20.51 4.85 -19.69
CA ALA A 112 -21.49 5.18 -18.64
C ALA A 112 -20.95 6.10 -17.54
N SER A 113 -19.63 6.23 -17.41
CA SER A 113 -18.98 7.24 -16.59
C SER A 113 -17.89 7.96 -17.37
N ARG A 114 -17.73 9.25 -17.10
CA ARG A 114 -16.62 10.07 -17.60
C ARG A 114 -15.34 9.89 -16.77
N TRP A 115 -15.45 9.19 -15.64
CA TRP A 115 -14.37 9.00 -14.68
C TRP A 115 -13.73 7.62 -14.78
N ALA A 116 -14.54 6.56 -14.77
CA ALA A 116 -14.05 5.22 -15.01
C ALA A 116 -13.52 5.06 -16.45
N HIS A 117 -12.47 4.24 -16.59
CA HIS A 117 -11.78 3.93 -17.85
C HIS A 117 -11.08 5.10 -18.54
N ALA A 118 -11.07 6.29 -17.91
CA ALA A 118 -10.32 7.46 -18.34
C ALA A 118 -9.15 7.73 -17.38
N LEU A 119 -7.97 8.04 -17.93
CA LEU A 119 -6.80 8.44 -17.15
C LEU A 119 -6.90 9.93 -16.79
N HIS A 120 -6.88 10.24 -15.50
CA HIS A 120 -6.88 11.61 -14.99
C HIS A 120 -5.46 11.96 -14.53
N THR A 121 -4.90 13.06 -15.04
CA THR A 121 -3.51 13.44 -14.79
C THR A 121 -3.40 14.80 -14.11
N ASN A 122 -2.39 14.94 -13.25
CA ASN A 122 -1.86 16.19 -12.78
C ASN A 122 -0.36 16.23 -13.13
N GLU A 123 -0.05 16.83 -14.28
CA GLU A 123 1.33 17.03 -14.70
C GLU A 123 1.97 18.29 -14.11
N SER A 124 1.26 19.06 -13.28
CA SER A 124 1.83 20.27 -12.68
C SER A 124 2.72 19.97 -11.47
N GLU A 125 3.45 21.00 -11.02
CA GLU A 125 4.26 20.98 -9.79
C GLU A 125 3.45 21.27 -8.52
N ALA A 126 2.14 21.47 -8.64
CA ALA A 126 1.25 21.79 -7.53
C ALA A 126 0.10 20.79 -7.44
N PRO A 127 -0.49 20.57 -6.26
CA PRO A 127 -1.71 19.79 -6.15
C PRO A 127 -2.87 20.50 -6.88
N ILE A 128 -3.74 19.73 -7.53
CA ILE A 128 -4.94 20.25 -8.20
C ILE A 128 -6.21 19.63 -7.59
N ARG A 129 -7.31 20.36 -7.67
CA ARG A 129 -8.64 19.83 -7.33
C ARG A 129 -9.33 19.29 -8.58
N VAL A 130 -9.87 18.09 -8.47
CA VAL A 130 -10.70 17.47 -9.51
C VAL A 130 -12.06 17.13 -8.92
N VAL A 131 -13.11 17.25 -9.72
CA VAL A 131 -14.49 16.99 -9.30
C VAL A 131 -15.07 15.86 -10.15
N GLY A 132 -15.68 14.87 -9.49
CA GLY A 132 -16.39 13.78 -10.15
C GLY A 132 -17.21 12.93 -9.20
N GLU A 133 -18.28 12.34 -9.74
CA GLU A 133 -19.29 11.59 -8.97
C GLU A 133 -19.79 12.39 -7.75
N ASP A 134 -20.05 13.69 -7.95
CA ASP A 134 -20.46 14.66 -6.94
C ASP A 134 -19.48 14.85 -5.75
N ARG A 135 -18.20 14.51 -5.96
CA ARG A 135 -17.14 14.62 -4.95
C ARG A 135 -15.95 15.39 -5.47
N THR A 136 -15.19 15.98 -4.55
CA THR A 136 -13.95 16.68 -4.86
C THR A 136 -12.76 15.88 -4.34
N TYR A 137 -11.70 15.79 -5.13
CA TYR A 137 -10.45 15.11 -4.77
C TYR A 137 -9.26 16.04 -5.01
N VAL A 138 -8.20 15.87 -4.23
CA VAL A 138 -6.92 16.57 -4.40
C VAL A 138 -5.89 15.60 -4.99
N LEU A 139 -5.53 15.84 -6.24
CA LEU A 139 -4.44 15.11 -6.88
C LEU A 139 -3.12 15.79 -6.55
N PRO A 140 -2.14 15.08 -5.96
CA PRO A 140 -0.81 15.63 -5.74
C PRO A 140 -0.15 16.05 -7.06
N ALA A 141 0.87 16.89 -6.97
CA ALA A 141 1.73 17.20 -8.12
C ALA A 141 2.24 15.92 -8.78
N ARG A 142 2.48 15.96 -10.09
CA ARG A 142 3.13 14.87 -10.83
C ARG A 142 2.49 13.50 -10.54
N SER A 143 1.18 13.43 -10.66
CA SER A 143 0.42 12.21 -10.36
C SER A 143 -0.68 11.95 -11.39
N ALA A 144 -1.16 10.71 -11.45
CA ALA A 144 -2.29 10.33 -12.27
C ALA A 144 -3.08 9.19 -11.60
N PHE A 145 -4.34 9.02 -11.99
CA PHE A 145 -5.10 7.85 -11.59
C PHE A 145 -6.02 7.33 -12.69
N LEU A 146 -6.29 6.04 -12.64
CA LEU A 146 -7.27 5.35 -13.49
C LEU A 146 -8.21 4.50 -12.62
N LEU A 147 -9.51 4.72 -12.78
CA LEU A 147 -10.55 3.89 -12.19
C LEU A 147 -10.94 2.78 -13.16
N THR A 148 -10.64 1.54 -12.83
CA THR A 148 -10.90 0.37 -13.70
C THR A 148 -10.93 -0.92 -12.88
N ASP A 149 -11.53 -1.98 -13.41
CA ASP A 149 -11.43 -3.32 -12.82
C ASP A 149 -10.10 -3.97 -13.23
N LEU A 150 -9.26 -4.27 -12.22
CA LEU A 150 -7.97 -4.96 -12.41
C LEU A 150 -8.09 -6.49 -12.38
N LEU A 151 -9.26 -7.04 -12.07
CA LEU A 151 -9.52 -8.49 -12.04
C LEU A 151 -10.68 -8.90 -12.97
N PRO A 152 -10.70 -8.44 -14.24
CA PRO A 152 -11.81 -8.71 -15.14
C PRO A 152 -11.97 -10.19 -15.43
N TRP A 153 -13.22 -10.60 -15.68
CA TRP A 153 -13.54 -11.93 -16.20
C TRP A 153 -14.30 -11.82 -17.53
N PRO A 154 -13.80 -12.43 -18.64
CA PRO A 154 -12.54 -13.18 -18.75
C PRO A 154 -11.29 -12.28 -18.60
N PRO A 155 -10.10 -12.85 -18.30
CA PRO A 155 -8.85 -12.10 -18.20
C PRO A 155 -8.57 -11.30 -19.47
N ARG A 156 -8.30 -10.00 -19.31
CA ARG A 156 -7.98 -9.07 -20.41
C ARG A 156 -7.16 -7.89 -19.88
N VAL A 157 -6.60 -7.11 -20.80
CA VAL A 157 -6.08 -5.78 -20.46
C VAL A 157 -7.24 -4.90 -19.95
N PRO A 158 -7.11 -4.22 -18.80
CA PRO A 158 -8.16 -3.36 -18.26
C PRO A 158 -8.58 -2.25 -19.24
N TYR A 159 -9.81 -1.78 -19.13
CA TYR A 159 -10.22 -0.61 -19.90
C TYR A 159 -9.45 0.65 -19.43
N GLY A 160 -9.09 1.52 -20.38
CA GLY A 160 -8.26 2.72 -20.14
C GLY A 160 -6.75 2.44 -20.06
N TRP A 161 -6.32 1.19 -20.20
CA TRP A 161 -4.92 0.81 -20.01
C TRP A 161 -3.97 1.36 -21.06
N ASP A 162 -4.44 1.59 -22.29
CA ASP A 162 -3.63 2.18 -23.36
C ASP A 162 -3.11 3.56 -22.97
N SER A 163 -3.92 4.37 -22.27
CA SER A 163 -3.50 5.67 -21.75
C SER A 163 -2.44 5.55 -20.65
N VAL A 164 -2.55 4.55 -19.78
CA VAL A 164 -1.53 4.26 -18.76
C VAL A 164 -0.21 3.88 -19.43
N CYS A 165 -0.25 2.97 -20.41
CA CYS A 165 0.94 2.54 -21.14
C CYS A 165 1.57 3.70 -21.93
N ALA A 166 0.75 4.54 -22.57
CA ALA A 166 1.22 5.72 -23.29
C ALA A 166 1.93 6.71 -22.36
N LEU A 167 1.35 7.01 -21.19
CA LEU A 167 1.97 7.90 -20.20
C LEU A 167 3.28 7.30 -19.66
N VAL A 168 3.29 6.01 -19.33
CA VAL A 168 4.49 5.30 -18.88
C VAL A 168 5.58 5.34 -19.96
N HIS A 169 5.22 5.14 -21.23
CA HIS A 169 6.16 5.19 -22.35
C HIS A 169 6.72 6.60 -22.57
N ALA A 170 5.91 7.65 -22.42
CA ALA A 170 6.36 9.03 -22.52
C ALA A 170 7.46 9.40 -21.50
N TYR A 171 7.55 8.64 -20.40
CA TYR A 171 8.60 8.77 -19.38
C TYR A 171 9.65 7.66 -19.43
N ASN A 172 9.82 7.00 -20.58
CA ASN A 172 10.80 5.92 -20.81
C ASN A 172 10.57 4.65 -19.97
N GLY A 173 9.31 4.35 -19.64
CA GLY A 173 8.94 3.12 -18.94
C GLY A 173 8.74 3.28 -17.43
N ALA A 174 8.26 2.21 -16.80
CA ALA A 174 8.03 2.17 -15.36
C ALA A 174 9.33 1.77 -14.64
N SER A 175 9.74 2.59 -13.67
CA SER A 175 10.86 2.25 -12.77
C SER A 175 10.44 1.22 -11.71
N VAL A 176 9.19 1.34 -11.25
CA VAL A 176 8.56 0.46 -10.26
C VAL A 176 7.11 0.19 -10.64
N VAL A 177 6.71 -1.07 -10.58
CA VAL A 177 5.29 -1.47 -10.56
C VAL A 177 5.00 -2.01 -9.18
N MET A 178 4.22 -1.27 -8.39
CA MET A 178 3.76 -1.67 -7.07
C MET A 178 2.39 -2.33 -7.19
N VAL A 179 2.18 -3.42 -6.45
CA VAL A 179 0.93 -4.15 -6.45
C VAL A 179 0.54 -4.42 -4.99
N ASP A 180 -0.63 -3.95 -4.55
CA ASP A 180 -1.22 -4.29 -3.25
C ASP A 180 -2.51 -5.09 -3.43
N PRO A 181 -2.44 -6.38 -3.83
CA PRO A 181 -3.62 -7.14 -4.18
C PRO A 181 -4.60 -7.32 -3.02
N PRO A 182 -5.90 -7.46 -3.32
CA PRO A 182 -6.89 -7.76 -2.32
C PRO A 182 -6.88 -9.27 -1.98
N TRP A 183 -5.77 -9.76 -1.43
CA TRP A 183 -5.52 -11.17 -1.15
C TRP A 183 -6.66 -11.87 -0.39
N PRO A 184 -6.85 -13.19 -0.54
CA PRO A 184 -7.89 -13.91 0.18
C PRO A 184 -7.70 -13.76 1.70
N ASN A 185 -8.62 -13.05 2.35
CA ASN A 185 -8.54 -12.79 3.78
C ASN A 185 -9.92 -12.87 4.41
N GLN A 186 -10.13 -13.92 5.22
CA GLN A 186 -11.39 -14.14 5.91
C GLN A 186 -11.78 -12.97 6.84
N SER A 187 -10.81 -12.24 7.41
CA SER A 187 -11.10 -11.07 8.24
C SER A 187 -11.57 -9.89 7.42
N ALA A 188 -10.93 -9.61 6.29
CA ALA A 188 -11.36 -8.56 5.36
C ALA A 188 -12.75 -8.87 4.77
N ARG A 189 -13.00 -10.13 4.39
CA ARG A 189 -14.33 -10.60 3.95
C ARG A 189 -15.44 -10.32 4.97
N ARG A 190 -15.19 -10.59 6.26
CA ARG A 190 -16.15 -10.29 7.35
C ARG A 190 -16.37 -8.79 7.55
N VAL A 191 -15.35 -7.96 7.32
CA VAL A 191 -15.46 -6.50 7.40
C VAL A 191 -16.21 -5.94 6.18
N HIS A 192 -15.97 -6.47 4.98
CA HIS A 192 -16.72 -6.13 3.77
C HIS A 192 -18.21 -6.48 3.90
N SER A 193 -18.53 -7.67 4.45
CA SER A 193 -19.93 -8.08 4.64
C SER A 193 -20.65 -7.30 5.75
N ARG A 194 -19.93 -6.63 6.67
CA ARG A 194 -20.49 -5.97 7.86
C ARG A 194 -20.31 -4.47 7.89
N SER A 195 -19.51 -3.89 7.00
CA SER A 195 -19.20 -2.47 7.03
C SER A 195 -19.02 -1.89 5.65
N ALA A 196 -19.37 -0.61 5.55
CA ALA A 196 -19.17 0.26 4.41
C ALA A 196 -17.69 0.48 4.00
N HIS A 197 -16.73 0.11 4.86
CA HIS A 197 -15.30 0.37 4.70
C HIS A 197 -14.48 -0.86 4.27
N GLY A 198 -15.12 -2.01 4.05
CA GLY A 198 -14.43 -3.22 3.62
C GLY A 198 -14.34 -3.31 2.10
N TYR A 199 -13.21 -3.78 1.58
CA TYR A 199 -12.98 -4.02 0.16
C TYR A 199 -13.25 -5.49 -0.20
N ARG A 200 -13.56 -5.77 -1.48
CA ARG A 200 -13.74 -7.13 -1.99
C ARG A 200 -12.37 -7.80 -2.07
N THR A 201 -12.19 -8.93 -1.38
CA THR A 201 -11.01 -9.79 -1.56
C THR A 201 -11.24 -10.78 -2.69
N VAL A 202 -10.17 -11.23 -3.35
CA VAL A 202 -10.23 -12.46 -4.15
C VAL A 202 -10.58 -13.66 -3.27
N GLU A 203 -11.30 -14.63 -3.82
CA GLU A 203 -11.65 -15.88 -3.13
C GLU A 203 -10.50 -16.88 -3.22
N ASP A 204 -9.84 -16.91 -4.38
CA ASP A 204 -8.63 -17.70 -4.62
C ASP A 204 -7.43 -16.80 -5.01
N VAL A 205 -6.25 -17.17 -4.53
CA VAL A 205 -4.98 -16.56 -4.92
C VAL A 205 -4.78 -16.60 -6.44
N TYR A 206 -5.34 -17.60 -7.12
CA TYR A 206 -5.25 -17.74 -8.58
C TYR A 206 -6.06 -16.72 -9.37
N GLU A 207 -6.99 -15.98 -8.75
CA GLU A 207 -7.64 -14.85 -9.43
C GLU A 207 -6.65 -13.74 -9.79
N MET A 208 -5.48 -13.70 -9.13
CA MET A 208 -4.38 -12.81 -9.51
C MET A 208 -3.83 -13.05 -10.92
N TRP A 209 -4.14 -14.17 -11.56
CA TRP A 209 -3.81 -14.34 -12.96
C TRP A 209 -4.56 -13.35 -13.87
N ARG A 210 -5.68 -12.79 -13.41
CA ARG A 210 -6.49 -11.83 -14.18
C ARG A 210 -5.78 -10.48 -14.37
N VAL A 211 -4.96 -10.05 -13.42
CA VAL A 211 -4.19 -8.79 -13.53
C VAL A 211 -2.87 -8.96 -14.29
N ARG A 212 -2.47 -10.21 -14.60
CA ARG A 212 -1.21 -10.51 -15.28
C ARG A 212 -1.00 -9.70 -16.58
N PRO A 213 -1.97 -9.61 -17.51
CA PRO A 213 -1.77 -8.86 -18.75
C PRO A 213 -1.45 -7.37 -18.51
N ALA A 214 -2.06 -6.77 -17.48
CA ALA A 214 -1.78 -5.39 -17.09
C ALA A 214 -0.33 -5.25 -16.60
N ILE A 215 0.11 -6.14 -15.71
CA ILE A 215 1.49 -6.13 -15.19
C ILE A 215 2.49 -6.32 -16.34
N GLU A 216 2.29 -7.32 -17.20
CA GLU A 216 3.20 -7.63 -18.32
C GLU A 216 3.43 -6.43 -19.24
N ALA A 217 2.38 -5.64 -19.52
CA ALA A 217 2.47 -4.45 -20.35
C ALA A 217 3.34 -3.32 -19.76
N LEU A 218 3.61 -3.34 -18.45
CA LEU A 218 4.44 -2.34 -17.76
C LEU A 218 5.89 -2.78 -17.53
N LEU A 219 6.17 -4.08 -17.66
CA LEU A 219 7.47 -4.65 -17.29
C LEU A 219 8.53 -4.45 -18.39
N GLY A 220 9.39 -3.46 -18.21
CA GLY A 220 10.64 -3.28 -18.96
C GLY A 220 11.83 -4.08 -18.42
N PRO A 221 13.03 -3.95 -19.02
CA PRO A 221 14.25 -4.62 -18.58
C PRO A 221 14.67 -4.27 -17.14
N ASP A 222 14.50 -3.00 -16.76
CA ASP A 222 14.89 -2.45 -15.47
C ASP A 222 13.69 -2.18 -14.55
N THR A 223 12.50 -2.67 -14.87
CA THR A 223 11.32 -2.47 -14.02
C THR A 223 11.41 -3.36 -12.79
N LEU A 224 11.28 -2.76 -11.60
CA LEU A 224 11.17 -3.49 -10.35
C LEU A 224 9.68 -3.73 -10.02
N LEU A 225 9.27 -4.98 -9.90
CA LEU A 225 7.95 -5.35 -9.38
C LEU A 225 8.01 -5.42 -7.85
N ALA A 226 7.15 -4.68 -7.17
CA ALA A 226 6.99 -4.71 -5.72
C ALA A 226 5.58 -5.20 -5.36
N VAL A 227 5.48 -6.40 -4.76
CA VAL A 227 4.19 -7.00 -4.41
C VAL A 227 4.03 -7.05 -2.90
N TRP A 228 3.09 -6.28 -2.36
CA TRP A 228 2.68 -6.41 -0.96
C TRP A 228 2.02 -7.76 -0.75
N VAL A 229 2.42 -8.47 0.31
CA VAL A 229 1.88 -9.77 0.67
C VAL A 229 1.60 -9.84 2.17
N THR A 230 0.61 -10.66 2.51
CA THR A 230 0.39 -11.02 3.92
C THR A 230 1.47 -11.98 4.41
N ASN A 231 1.46 -12.26 5.72
CA ASN A 231 2.33 -13.26 6.33
C ASN A 231 1.92 -14.72 6.03
N ALA A 232 0.91 -14.95 5.18
CA ALA A 232 0.51 -16.30 4.80
C ALA A 232 1.55 -16.93 3.85
N PRO A 233 2.21 -18.06 4.22
CA PRO A 233 3.22 -18.69 3.37
C PRO A 233 2.70 -19.12 2.00
N ARG A 234 1.39 -19.43 1.88
CA ARG A 234 0.75 -19.74 0.59
C ARG A 234 0.82 -18.55 -0.39
N ILE A 235 0.59 -17.33 0.10
CA ILE A 235 0.61 -16.12 -0.75
C ILE A 235 2.04 -15.81 -1.17
N GLN A 236 3.00 -15.87 -0.23
CA GLN A 236 4.41 -15.65 -0.53
C GLN A 236 4.93 -16.64 -1.59
N ARG A 237 4.65 -17.94 -1.41
CA ARG A 237 5.01 -18.97 -2.39
C ARG A 237 4.33 -18.76 -3.73
N PHE A 238 3.04 -18.40 -3.76
CA PHE A 238 2.37 -18.08 -5.02
C PHE A 238 3.08 -16.94 -5.76
N VAL A 239 3.44 -15.86 -5.07
CA VAL A 239 4.11 -14.72 -5.70
C VAL A 239 5.49 -15.09 -6.23
N VAL A 240 6.33 -15.74 -5.40
CA VAL A 240 7.73 -16.06 -5.73
C VAL A 240 7.87 -17.23 -6.69
N GLU A 241 7.08 -18.29 -6.51
CA GLU A 241 7.24 -19.54 -7.26
C GLU A 241 6.32 -19.60 -8.49
N LYS A 242 5.30 -18.73 -8.60
CA LYS A 242 4.35 -18.76 -9.73
C LYS A 242 4.22 -17.42 -10.44
N LEU A 243 3.80 -16.36 -9.74
CA LEU A 243 3.49 -15.08 -10.38
C LEU A 243 4.74 -14.44 -10.99
N MET A 244 5.82 -14.27 -10.21
CA MET A 244 7.07 -13.68 -10.70
C MET A 244 7.68 -14.48 -11.86
N PRO A 245 7.85 -15.83 -11.77
CA PRO A 245 8.36 -16.62 -12.90
C PRO A 245 7.49 -16.53 -14.15
N ALA A 246 6.17 -16.52 -14.01
CA ALA A 246 5.27 -16.38 -15.15
C ALA A 246 5.36 -15.01 -15.84
N LEU A 247 5.78 -13.97 -15.11
CA LEU A 247 6.09 -12.64 -15.64
C LEU A 247 7.54 -12.53 -16.19
N GLY A 248 8.33 -13.61 -16.10
CA GLY A 248 9.76 -13.61 -16.45
C GLY A 248 10.63 -12.85 -15.46
N LEU A 249 10.24 -12.81 -14.18
CA LEU A 249 10.94 -12.13 -13.10
C LEU A 249 11.54 -13.14 -12.12
N VAL A 250 12.67 -12.76 -11.53
CA VAL A 250 13.32 -13.48 -10.42
C VAL A 250 13.17 -12.66 -9.15
N HIS A 251 12.88 -13.33 -8.04
CA HIS A 251 12.84 -12.71 -6.71
C HIS A 251 14.20 -12.13 -6.33
N GLN A 252 14.22 -10.87 -5.89
CA GLN A 252 15.42 -10.10 -5.56
C GLN A 252 15.55 -9.86 -4.05
N ALA A 253 14.45 -9.52 -3.39
CA ALA A 253 14.45 -9.10 -2.00
C ALA A 253 13.09 -9.29 -1.33
N THR A 254 13.12 -9.39 0.00
CA THR A 254 11.92 -9.45 0.84
C THR A 254 12.06 -8.40 1.93
N TRP A 255 11.32 -7.31 1.82
CA TRP A 255 11.31 -6.25 2.83
C TRP A 255 10.12 -6.42 3.78
N ALA A 256 10.25 -5.90 5.00
CA ALA A 256 9.18 -5.89 5.99
C ALA A 256 8.74 -4.46 6.29
N TRP A 257 7.44 -4.25 6.42
CA TRP A 257 6.86 -3.05 7.01
C TRP A 257 6.40 -3.36 8.42
N LEU A 258 7.19 -2.93 9.42
CA LEU A 258 6.86 -2.98 10.84
C LEU A 258 5.91 -1.83 11.18
N LYS A 259 4.73 -2.19 11.70
CA LYS A 259 3.67 -1.25 12.07
C LYS A 259 3.79 -0.92 13.54
N VAL A 260 3.92 0.36 13.83
CA VAL A 260 4.05 0.86 15.21
C VAL A 260 2.87 1.75 15.59
N THR A 261 2.63 1.87 16.88
CA THR A 261 1.67 2.82 17.43
C THR A 261 2.11 4.25 17.15
N ALA A 262 1.13 5.14 17.00
CA ALA A 262 1.34 6.57 17.12
C ALA A 262 1.90 6.85 18.53
N PRO A 263 3.11 7.41 18.66
CA PRO A 263 3.69 7.67 19.98
C PRO A 263 2.87 8.73 20.71
N GLU A 264 2.65 8.51 22.00
CA GLU A 264 2.10 9.51 22.92
C GLU A 264 3.27 10.19 23.65
N PRO A 265 3.13 11.45 24.11
CA PRO A 265 4.20 12.11 24.86
C PRO A 265 4.66 11.25 26.05
N GLY A 266 5.96 10.95 26.10
CA GLY A 266 6.55 10.13 27.15
C GLY A 266 6.32 8.61 27.04
N THR A 267 5.74 8.12 25.94
CA THR A 267 5.61 6.68 25.68
C THR A 267 6.67 6.19 24.70
N ARG A 268 6.94 4.88 24.75
CA ARG A 268 7.85 4.20 23.82
C ARG A 268 7.08 3.77 22.57
N PRO A 269 7.72 3.70 21.38
CA PRO A 269 7.09 3.08 20.23
C PRO A 269 6.80 1.61 20.53
N GLU A 270 5.55 1.22 20.33
CA GLU A 270 5.13 -0.16 20.47
C GLU A 270 4.68 -0.72 19.13
N PRO A 271 4.90 -2.01 18.87
CA PRO A 271 4.29 -2.66 17.72
C PRO A 271 2.76 -2.70 17.89
N VAL A 272 2.00 -2.44 16.82
CA VAL A 272 0.52 -2.43 16.90
C VAL A 272 -0.07 -3.80 17.26
N VAL A 273 0.71 -4.87 17.08
CA VAL A 273 0.43 -6.21 17.59
C VAL A 273 1.66 -6.63 18.41
N PRO A 274 1.51 -7.13 19.65
CA PRO A 274 2.65 -7.58 20.44
C PRO A 274 3.54 -8.57 19.67
N LEU A 275 4.86 -8.42 19.81
CA LEU A 275 5.81 -9.39 19.24
C LEU A 275 5.83 -10.69 20.04
N ASP A 276 5.62 -10.58 21.36
CA ASP A 276 5.52 -11.67 22.32
C ASP A 276 4.19 -12.42 22.19
N GLY A 277 4.29 -13.74 22.02
CA GLY A 277 3.17 -14.65 22.31
C GLY A 277 2.08 -14.79 21.25
N ASP A 278 1.05 -15.55 21.64
CA ASP A 278 -0.04 -16.11 20.85
C ASP A 278 -1.10 -15.05 20.44
N ALA A 279 -0.69 -13.95 19.81
CA ALA A 279 -1.57 -12.91 19.25
C ALA A 279 -2.42 -13.37 18.04
N GLY A 280 -2.68 -14.68 17.94
CA GLY A 280 -3.29 -15.35 16.80
C GLY A 280 -2.44 -15.27 15.52
N PHE A 281 -3.09 -15.37 14.36
CA PHE A 281 -2.43 -15.32 13.04
C PHE A 281 -1.96 -13.92 12.61
N ARG A 282 -2.07 -12.89 13.46
CA ARG A 282 -1.71 -11.51 13.12
C ARG A 282 -0.26 -11.24 13.48
N ARG A 283 0.48 -10.58 12.58
CA ARG A 283 1.86 -10.14 12.79
C ARG A 283 1.89 -8.62 12.87
N ALA A 284 2.86 -8.09 13.61
CA ALA A 284 3.14 -6.65 13.71
C ALA A 284 3.68 -6.05 12.40
N TYR A 285 4.02 -6.88 11.42
CA TYR A 285 4.57 -6.44 10.15
C TYR A 285 3.84 -7.08 8.96
N GLU A 286 3.97 -6.48 7.79
CA GLU A 286 3.62 -7.07 6.48
C GLU A 286 4.87 -7.12 5.60
N LEU A 287 4.84 -7.91 4.52
CA LEU A 287 5.99 -8.07 3.65
C LEU A 287 5.73 -7.43 2.28
N VAL A 288 6.79 -6.96 1.64
CA VAL A 288 6.81 -6.63 0.21
C VAL A 288 7.91 -7.44 -0.46
N LEU A 289 7.53 -8.16 -1.51
CA LEU A 289 8.43 -9.01 -2.29
C LEU A 289 8.82 -8.27 -3.55
N LEU A 290 10.13 -8.15 -3.77
CA LEU A 290 10.70 -7.43 -4.90
C LEU A 290 11.19 -8.42 -5.95
N GLY A 291 10.82 -8.20 -7.21
CA GLY A 291 11.20 -9.05 -8.34
C GLY A 291 11.60 -8.23 -9.55
N ALA A 292 12.57 -8.71 -10.33
CA ALA A 292 13.08 -8.05 -11.52
C ALA A 292 13.53 -9.08 -12.57
N ARG A 293 13.61 -8.69 -13.84
CA ARG A 293 14.10 -9.57 -14.92
C ARG A 293 15.60 -9.85 -14.77
N THR A 294 16.35 -8.81 -14.42
CA THR A 294 17.80 -8.85 -14.18
C THR A 294 18.08 -8.62 -12.70
N PRO A 295 19.23 -9.09 -12.17
CA PRO A 295 19.69 -8.71 -10.85
C PRO A 295 19.75 -7.19 -10.71
N GLN A 296 19.10 -6.64 -9.69
CA GLN A 296 19.07 -5.20 -9.41
C GLN A 296 19.81 -4.91 -8.11
N ALA A 297 20.38 -3.71 -7.98
CA ALA A 297 21.05 -3.25 -6.76
C ALA A 297 20.02 -2.89 -5.67
N VAL A 298 19.38 -3.91 -5.09
CA VAL A 298 18.38 -3.79 -4.03
C VAL A 298 18.85 -4.60 -2.82
N THR A 299 18.73 -4.02 -1.62
CA THR A 299 19.06 -4.72 -0.37
C THR A 299 18.16 -5.95 -0.21
N PRO A 300 18.71 -7.16 0.03
CA PRO A 300 17.89 -8.38 0.13
C PRO A 300 16.84 -8.33 1.25
N ARG A 301 17.13 -7.59 2.32
CA ARG A 301 16.27 -7.37 3.49
C ARG A 301 16.30 -5.89 3.88
N HIS A 302 15.16 -5.36 4.32
CA HIS A 302 15.00 -3.99 4.77
C HIS A 302 13.75 -3.91 5.67
N ILE A 303 13.82 -3.13 6.75
CA ILE A 303 12.67 -2.88 7.64
C ILE A 303 12.22 -1.44 7.47
N LEU A 304 11.02 -1.28 6.95
CA LEU A 304 10.29 -0.01 6.92
C LEU A 304 9.48 0.09 8.20
N VAL A 305 9.51 1.25 8.85
CA VAL A 305 8.77 1.51 10.08
C VAL A 305 7.84 2.68 9.84
N SER A 306 6.55 2.53 10.15
CA SER A 306 5.61 3.66 10.13
C SER A 306 4.36 3.38 10.96
N VAL A 307 3.64 4.47 11.26
CA VAL A 307 2.30 4.40 11.88
C VAL A 307 1.27 4.08 10.79
N PRO A 308 0.44 3.03 10.96
CA PRO A 308 -0.62 2.73 9.99
C PRO A 308 -1.76 3.74 10.11
N LEU A 309 -2.09 4.41 9.02
CA LEU A 309 -3.12 5.46 8.99
C LEU A 309 -4.55 4.92 8.83
N ALA A 310 -4.72 3.83 8.08
CA ALA A 310 -6.02 3.24 7.80
C ALA A 310 -5.87 1.76 7.43
N HIS A 311 -7.01 1.07 7.28
CA HIS A 311 -7.01 -0.30 6.77
C HIS A 311 -6.45 -0.34 5.35
N SER A 312 -5.41 -1.14 5.16
CA SER A 312 -4.71 -1.31 3.88
C SER A 312 -3.99 -0.06 3.35
N ALA A 313 -3.77 0.98 4.17
CA ALA A 313 -2.94 2.11 3.78
C ALA A 313 -1.46 1.80 4.04
N LYS A 314 -0.76 1.35 2.98
CA LYS A 314 0.68 1.06 3.02
C LYS A 314 1.52 2.35 3.05
N PRO A 315 2.73 2.31 3.62
CA PRO A 315 3.69 3.41 3.48
C PRO A 315 4.11 3.56 2.02
N TYR A 316 4.39 4.78 1.59
CA TYR A 316 4.89 5.04 0.25
C TYR A 316 6.31 4.47 0.09
N LEU A 317 6.53 3.65 -0.93
CA LEU A 317 7.83 2.99 -1.16
C LEU A 317 8.79 3.82 -2.01
N GLY A 318 8.32 4.87 -2.68
CA GLY A 318 9.11 5.54 -3.70
C GLY A 318 10.41 6.16 -3.17
N GLY A 319 10.35 6.83 -2.03
CA GLY A 319 11.53 7.42 -1.40
C GLY A 319 12.56 6.36 -0.97
N VAL A 320 12.09 5.24 -0.42
CA VAL A 320 12.97 4.19 0.15
C VAL A 320 13.57 3.27 -0.91
N LEU A 321 12.88 3.06 -2.03
CA LEU A 321 13.42 2.30 -3.15
C LEU A 321 14.54 3.07 -3.88
N GLY A 322 14.62 4.40 -3.72
CA GLY A 322 15.64 5.24 -4.33
C GLY A 322 15.63 5.24 -5.86
N ARG A 323 14.54 4.74 -6.47
CA ARG A 323 14.40 4.63 -7.92
C ARG A 323 13.78 5.90 -8.48
N ARG A 324 14.41 6.45 -9.50
CA ARG A 324 13.88 7.57 -10.29
C ARG A 324 13.07 7.00 -11.46
N GLY A 325 11.99 7.68 -11.85
CA GLY A 325 11.13 7.27 -12.97
C GLY A 325 9.69 7.00 -12.54
N VAL A 326 8.85 6.58 -13.50
CA VAL A 326 7.42 6.41 -13.24
C VAL A 326 7.18 5.26 -12.28
N MET A 327 6.38 5.52 -11.26
CA MET A 327 5.85 4.49 -10.38
C MET A 327 4.40 4.22 -10.75
N VAL A 328 4.04 2.95 -10.94
CA VAL A 328 2.65 2.55 -11.17
C VAL A 328 2.18 1.68 -10.01
N GLU A 329 1.15 2.12 -9.30
CA GLU A 329 0.56 1.38 -8.18
C GLU A 329 -0.77 0.75 -8.63
N LEU A 330 -0.85 -0.59 -8.58
CA LEU A 330 -2.04 -1.37 -8.89
C LEU A 330 -2.78 -1.75 -7.61
N PHE A 331 -4.11 -1.76 -7.69
CA PHE A 331 -5.02 -1.88 -6.55
C PHE A 331 -4.89 -0.72 -5.56
N ALA A 332 -4.50 0.44 -6.08
CA ALA A 332 -4.33 1.65 -5.30
C ALA A 332 -5.64 2.09 -4.65
N ARG A 333 -5.52 2.77 -3.51
CA ARG A 333 -6.61 3.50 -2.85
C ARG A 333 -6.27 4.97 -2.60
N HIS A 334 -5.03 5.34 -2.90
CA HIS A 334 -4.49 6.69 -2.80
C HIS A 334 -3.64 6.99 -4.02
N VAL A 335 -3.64 8.25 -4.40
CA VAL A 335 -2.74 8.85 -5.38
C VAL A 335 -1.63 9.55 -4.61
N SER A 336 -0.40 9.07 -4.78
CA SER A 336 0.80 9.73 -4.25
C SER A 336 1.45 10.66 -5.29
N GLN A 337 2.26 11.60 -4.82
CA GLN A 337 3.11 12.44 -5.65
C GLN A 337 4.26 11.64 -6.24
N GLY A 338 4.48 11.78 -7.54
CA GLY A 338 5.59 11.17 -8.26
C GLY A 338 6.82 12.06 -8.41
N SER A 339 7.92 11.43 -8.80
CA SER A 339 9.12 12.12 -9.30
C SER A 339 9.80 11.22 -10.35
N PRO A 340 9.42 11.33 -11.65
CA PRO A 340 8.63 12.39 -12.27
C PRO A 340 7.11 12.15 -12.34
N MET A 341 6.60 10.94 -12.11
CA MET A 341 5.16 10.63 -12.21
C MET A 341 4.81 9.43 -11.33
N HIS A 342 3.63 9.46 -10.70
CA HIS A 342 3.06 8.32 -10.00
C HIS A 342 1.63 8.07 -10.50
N ILE A 343 1.35 6.84 -10.92
CA ILE A 343 0.08 6.45 -11.53
C ILE A 343 -0.60 5.42 -10.63
N SER A 344 -1.74 5.78 -10.04
CA SER A 344 -2.53 4.90 -9.18
C SER A 344 -3.70 4.29 -9.93
N VAL A 345 -3.81 2.97 -9.95
CA VAL A 345 -4.85 2.25 -10.70
C VAL A 345 -5.63 1.31 -9.78
N GLY A 346 -6.94 1.31 -9.92
CA GLY A 346 -7.85 0.43 -9.19
C GLY A 346 -9.25 1.00 -9.14
N ASN A 347 -10.22 0.22 -8.66
CA ASN A 347 -11.61 0.67 -8.56
C ASN A 347 -11.87 1.67 -7.41
N GLU A 348 -10.86 1.93 -6.58
CA GLU A 348 -10.87 2.92 -5.50
C GLU A 348 -9.64 3.85 -5.56
N ALA A 349 -8.95 3.95 -6.71
CA ALA A 349 -7.59 4.54 -6.83
C ALA A 349 -7.37 5.90 -6.17
N VAL A 350 -8.42 6.73 -6.11
CA VAL A 350 -8.38 8.11 -5.62
C VAL A 350 -9.15 8.30 -4.30
N LEU A 351 -9.63 7.21 -3.69
CA LEU A 351 -10.49 7.24 -2.51
C LEU A 351 -9.92 8.09 -1.37
N GLY A 352 -8.66 7.88 -1.03
CA GLY A 352 -8.02 8.59 0.07
C GLY A 352 -7.43 9.96 -0.30
N ASN A 353 -7.81 10.49 -1.46
CA ASN A 353 -7.52 11.86 -1.91
C ASN A 353 -8.76 12.75 -1.86
N GLU A 354 -9.90 12.23 -1.43
CA GLU A 354 -11.15 12.97 -1.33
C GLU A 354 -11.02 14.13 -0.34
N VAL A 355 -11.49 15.30 -0.74
CA VAL A 355 -11.70 16.44 0.15
C VAL A 355 -12.95 16.19 0.95
N ARG A 356 -12.80 16.12 2.27
CA ARG A 356 -13.93 16.01 3.18
C ARG A 356 -13.98 17.24 4.07
N GLU A 357 -15.16 17.85 4.16
CA GLU A 357 -15.37 18.96 5.07
C GLU A 357 -15.24 18.45 6.51
N VAL A 358 -14.35 19.07 7.26
CA VAL A 358 -14.34 18.95 8.72
C VAL A 358 -15.56 19.74 9.17
N GLY A 359 -16.62 19.03 9.60
CA GLY A 359 -17.77 19.69 10.20
C GLY A 359 -17.30 20.64 11.30
N MET A 360 -17.67 21.91 11.21
CA MET A 360 -17.39 22.92 12.24
C MET A 360 -18.03 22.55 13.57
#